data_AF-A0A846QUV2-F1
#
_entry.id   AF-A0A846QUV2-F1
#
_cell.length_a   1.000
_cell.length_b   1.000
_cell.length_c   1.000
_cell.angle_alpha   90.00
_cell.angle_beta   90.00
_cell.angle_gamma   90.00
#
_symmetry.space_group_name_H-M   'P 1'
#
loop_
_entity.id
_entity.type
_entity.pdbx_description
1 polymer ?
#
loop_
_entity_poly.entity_id
_entity_poly.type
_entity_poly.pdbx_seq_one_letter_code
_entity_poly.pdbx_strand_id
1 'polypeptide(L)'
;MKNTILTLTFTLATLTFCNAQQIEMEKVFGGYKYTQNGKLMKMKDLVKTMESNQQAFDLIKKAQSNNTIASIIGGAGGFLVGWPIGTTIGGGDANWTLAGVGAGLIAISIPLTSGANKNGKQAVELYNSSLKSTSFYEFKPEFKVISNGNGIGLSMNF
;
A
#
# COMPACT_ATOMS: atom_id res chain seq x y z
N MET A 1 42.49 -20.90 -17.47
CA MET A 1 41.71 -19.87 -18.19
C MET A 1 40.25 -20.25 -18.37
N LYS A 2 39.93 -21.48 -18.80
CA LYS A 2 38.55 -21.97 -18.99
C LYS A 2 37.67 -21.89 -17.72
N ASN A 3 38.22 -22.25 -16.57
CA ASN A 3 37.47 -22.26 -15.30
C ASN A 3 37.23 -20.84 -14.76
N THR A 4 38.17 -19.92 -14.94
CA THR A 4 38.07 -18.52 -14.48
C THR A 4 37.03 -17.72 -15.24
N ILE A 5 36.90 -17.99 -16.55
CA ILE A 5 35.84 -17.39 -17.39
C ILE A 5 34.46 -17.90 -16.92
N LEU A 6 34.35 -19.19 -16.62
CA LEU A 6 33.10 -19.79 -16.10
C LEU A 6 32.68 -19.18 -14.76
N THR A 7 33.64 -18.95 -13.85
CA THR A 7 33.36 -18.30 -12.55
C THR A 7 32.90 -16.86 -12.73
N LEU A 8 33.51 -16.11 -13.65
CA LEU A 8 33.18 -14.71 -13.92
C LEU A 8 31.79 -14.54 -14.56
N THR A 9 31.37 -15.48 -15.41
CA THR A 9 30.02 -15.49 -15.99
C THR A 9 28.96 -15.83 -14.94
N PHE A 10 29.28 -16.69 -13.97
CA PHE A 10 28.35 -17.08 -12.91
C PHE A 10 28.09 -15.96 -11.88
N THR A 11 29.11 -15.15 -11.55
CA THR A 11 28.96 -13.99 -10.65
C THR A 11 28.23 -12.81 -11.28
N LEU A 12 28.28 -12.65 -12.61
CA LEU A 12 27.55 -11.57 -13.30
C LEU A 12 26.04 -11.85 -13.39
N ALA A 13 25.64 -13.13 -13.35
CA ALA A 13 24.24 -13.55 -13.43
C ALA A 13 23.44 -13.30 -12.13
N THR A 14 24.11 -13.11 -10.99
CA THR A 14 23.43 -12.90 -9.69
C THR A 14 23.05 -11.45 -9.39
N LEU A 15 23.35 -10.50 -10.30
CA LEU A 15 23.12 -9.07 -10.07
C LEU A 15 21.72 -8.56 -10.42
N THR A 16 20.85 -9.41 -10.94
CA THR A 16 19.55 -8.96 -11.46
C THR A 16 18.40 -9.42 -10.56
N PHE A 17 17.40 -8.56 -10.42
CA PHE A 17 16.16 -8.70 -9.64
C PHE A 17 16.11 -8.01 -8.26
N CYS A 18 16.58 -6.77 -8.16
CA CYS A 18 15.99 -5.81 -7.22
C CYS A 18 14.63 -5.35 -7.78
N ASN A 19 13.60 -6.19 -7.71
CA ASN A 19 12.24 -5.75 -8.02
C ASN A 19 11.73 -4.93 -6.84
N ALA A 20 11.45 -3.64 -7.06
CA ALA A 20 10.75 -2.86 -6.06
C ALA A 20 9.39 -3.51 -5.78
N GLN A 21 9.16 -3.91 -4.52
CA GLN A 21 8.01 -4.74 -4.16
C GLN A 21 6.71 -3.95 -4.19
N GLN A 22 5.83 -4.33 -5.10
CA GLN A 22 4.48 -3.80 -5.21
C GLN A 22 3.65 -4.12 -3.96
N ILE A 23 2.77 -3.19 -3.57
CA ILE A 23 1.77 -3.42 -2.53
C ILE A 23 0.53 -4.04 -3.17
N GLU A 24 0.12 -5.20 -2.67
CA GLU A 24 -1.13 -5.86 -3.04
C GLU A 24 -2.28 -5.30 -2.21
N MET A 25 -3.43 -5.11 -2.84
CA MET A 25 -4.62 -4.52 -2.24
C MET A 25 -5.84 -5.38 -2.55
N GLU A 26 -6.51 -5.85 -1.50
CA GLU A 26 -7.72 -6.67 -1.59
C GLU A 26 -8.89 -5.94 -0.92
N LYS A 27 -10.06 -5.97 -1.56
CA LYS A 27 -11.28 -5.39 -0.98
C LYS A 27 -11.83 -6.32 0.10
N VAL A 28 -12.10 -5.76 1.28
CA VAL A 28 -12.69 -6.47 2.43
C VAL A 28 -13.93 -5.73 2.93
N PHE A 29 -14.67 -6.34 3.87
CA PHE A 29 -15.80 -5.67 4.50
C PHE A 29 -15.31 -4.41 5.25
N GLY A 30 -15.83 -3.24 4.87
CA GLY A 30 -15.47 -1.96 5.48
C GLY A 30 -14.22 -1.25 4.93
N GLY A 31 -13.47 -1.86 3.99
CA GLY A 31 -12.30 -1.18 3.41
C GLY A 31 -11.40 -2.06 2.56
N TYR A 32 -10.08 -1.89 2.72
CA TYR A 32 -9.05 -2.62 1.97
C TYR A 32 -8.03 -3.26 2.91
N LYS A 33 -7.60 -4.46 2.56
CA LYS A 33 -6.47 -5.16 3.15
C LYS A 33 -5.25 -4.94 2.26
N TYR A 34 -4.14 -4.55 2.88
CA TYR A 34 -2.88 -4.30 2.17
C TYR A 34 -1.86 -5.34 2.58
N THR A 35 -1.16 -5.92 1.60
CA THR A 35 -0.07 -6.85 1.85
C THR A 35 1.13 -6.52 0.98
N GLN A 36 2.33 -6.75 1.49
CA GLN A 36 3.57 -6.61 0.74
C GLN A 36 4.45 -7.81 1.09
N ASN A 37 4.91 -8.53 0.07
CA ASN A 37 5.73 -9.73 0.23
C ASN A 37 5.08 -10.79 1.14
N GLY A 38 3.76 -11.01 0.97
CA GLY A 38 2.97 -11.94 1.79
C GLY A 38 2.72 -11.48 3.23
N LYS A 39 3.22 -10.32 3.66
CA LYS A 39 3.01 -9.78 5.00
C LYS A 39 1.91 -8.72 5.00
N LEU A 40 0.99 -8.82 5.96
CA LEU A 40 -0.04 -7.80 6.15
C LEU A 40 0.57 -6.48 6.61
N MET A 41 0.23 -5.40 5.92
CA MET A 41 0.70 -4.05 6.21
C MET A 41 -0.35 -3.28 7.01
N LYS A 42 0.09 -2.64 8.11
CA LYS A 42 -0.74 -1.67 8.83
C LYS A 42 -0.65 -0.31 8.15
N MET A 43 -1.62 0.56 8.44
CA MET A 43 -1.64 1.94 7.93
C MET A 43 -0.32 2.69 8.22
N LYS A 44 0.28 2.49 9.39
CA LYS A 44 1.58 3.09 9.73
C LYS A 44 2.72 2.58 8.84
N ASP A 45 2.70 1.31 8.47
CA ASP A 45 3.69 0.71 7.58
C ASP A 45 3.55 1.27 6.16
N LEU A 46 2.31 1.48 5.69
CA LEU A 46 2.03 2.12 4.41
C LEU A 46 2.54 3.56 4.37
N VAL A 47 2.27 4.35 5.42
CA VAL A 47 2.78 5.72 5.55
C VAL A 47 4.31 5.73 5.44
N LYS A 48 4.98 4.88 6.20
CA LYS A 48 6.45 4.77 6.20
C LYS A 48 7.00 4.35 4.83
N THR A 49 6.34 3.39 4.18
CA THR A 49 6.77 2.86 2.88
C THR A 49 6.64 3.90 1.76
N MET A 50 5.67 4.80 1.88
CA MET A 50 5.39 5.83 0.89
C MET A 50 6.16 7.14 1.13
N GLU A 51 6.99 7.26 2.17
CA GLU A 51 7.78 8.48 2.47
C GLU A 51 8.66 8.92 1.28
N SER A 52 9.11 7.99 0.44
CA SER A 52 9.90 8.29 -0.75
C SER A 52 9.09 8.87 -1.92
N ASN A 53 7.75 8.85 -1.85
CA ASN A 53 6.86 9.38 -2.87
C ASN A 53 5.90 10.39 -2.23
N GLN A 54 6.23 11.69 -2.33
CA GLN A 54 5.48 12.76 -1.68
C GLN A 54 3.98 12.73 -1.97
N GLN A 55 3.59 12.48 -3.23
CA GLN A 55 2.18 12.46 -3.61
C GLN A 55 1.42 11.28 -2.98
N ALA A 56 2.04 10.09 -2.96
CA ALA A 56 1.46 8.92 -2.29
C ALA A 56 1.43 9.11 -0.77
N PHE A 57 2.48 9.72 -0.21
CA PHE A 57 2.62 10.03 1.20
C PHE A 57 1.49 10.95 1.72
N ASP A 58 1.19 12.03 1.00
CA ASP A 58 0.15 12.98 1.40
C ASP A 58 -1.24 12.33 1.40
N LEU A 59 -1.52 11.50 0.41
CA LEU A 59 -2.78 10.75 0.31
C LEU A 59 -2.92 9.72 1.44
N ILE A 60 -1.87 8.95 1.74
CA ILE A 60 -1.94 7.93 2.80
C ILE A 60 -1.99 8.56 4.20
N LYS A 61 -1.33 9.71 4.41
CA LYS A 61 -1.47 10.49 5.66
C LYS A 61 -2.89 11.01 5.85
N LYS A 62 -3.52 11.49 4.77
CA LYS A 62 -4.93 11.89 4.79
C LYS A 62 -5.84 10.70 5.09
N ALA A 63 -5.57 9.54 4.48
CA ALA A 63 -6.29 8.30 4.77
C ALA A 63 -6.17 7.90 6.25
N GLN A 64 -4.96 7.96 6.81
CA GLN A 64 -4.69 7.66 8.22
C GLN A 64 -5.45 8.59 9.17
N SER A 65 -5.43 9.90 8.91
CA SER A 65 -6.12 10.89 9.73
C SER A 65 -7.64 10.66 9.69
N ASN A 66 -8.22 10.56 8.49
CA ASN A 66 -9.65 10.33 8.32
C ASN A 66 -10.10 9.02 8.96
N ASN A 67 -9.32 7.95 8.83
CA ASN A 67 -9.63 6.66 9.46
C ASN A 67 -9.58 6.73 10.99
N THR A 68 -8.64 7.51 11.55
CA THR A 68 -8.54 7.71 13.00
C THR A 68 -9.77 8.46 13.53
N ILE A 69 -10.14 9.56 12.87
CA ILE A 69 -11.32 10.34 13.23
C ILE A 69 -12.59 9.49 13.09
N ALA A 70 -12.73 8.75 11.98
CA ALA A 70 -13.86 7.87 11.76
C ALA A 70 -13.95 6.75 12.81
N SER A 71 -12.82 6.18 13.23
CA SER A 71 -12.78 5.15 14.26
C SER A 71 -13.22 5.68 15.62
N ILE A 72 -12.82 6.91 15.99
CA ILE A 72 -13.23 7.55 17.24
C ILE A 72 -14.74 7.85 17.21
N ILE A 73 -15.22 8.47 16.12
CA ILE A 73 -16.64 8.84 15.97
C ILE A 73 -17.52 7.58 15.90
N GLY A 74 -17.12 6.60 15.09
CA GLY A 74 -17.83 5.33 14.95
C GLY A 74 -17.82 4.50 16.23
N GLY A 75 -16.70 4.49 16.96
CA GLY A 75 -16.58 3.85 18.26
C GLY A 75 -17.48 4.50 19.32
N ALA A 76 -17.46 5.83 19.42
CA ALA A 76 -18.34 6.58 20.30
C ALA A 76 -19.81 6.37 19.91
N GLY A 77 -20.15 6.47 18.62
CA GLY A 77 -21.51 6.24 18.13
C GLY A 77 -22.01 4.82 18.40
N GLY A 78 -21.17 3.82 18.16
CA GLY A 78 -21.46 2.41 18.47
C GLY A 78 -21.67 2.17 19.96
N PHE A 79 -20.87 2.81 20.82
CA PHE A 79 -21.07 2.76 22.27
C PHE A 79 -22.40 3.40 22.70
N LEU A 80 -22.73 4.58 22.17
CA LEU A 80 -23.98 5.28 22.47
C LEU A 80 -25.24 4.54 21.98
N VAL A 81 -25.12 3.74 20.91
CA VAL A 81 -26.19 2.83 20.46
C VAL A 81 -26.22 1.56 21.30
N GLY A 82 -25.06 0.98 21.61
CA GLY A 82 -24.95 -0.26 22.35
C GLY A 82 -25.39 -0.13 23.81
N TRP A 83 -25.21 1.04 24.43
CA TRP A 83 -25.54 1.25 25.83
C TRP A 83 -27.04 1.09 26.13
N PRO A 84 -27.97 1.78 25.43
CA PRO A 84 -29.41 1.55 25.60
C PRO A 84 -29.84 0.11 25.31
N ILE A 85 -29.23 -0.55 24.31
CA ILE A 85 -29.51 -1.97 24.00
C ILE A 85 -29.09 -2.87 25.17
N GLY A 86 -27.93 -2.63 25.78
CA GLY A 86 -27.51 -3.37 26.98
C GLY A 86 -28.44 -3.12 28.16
N THR A 87 -28.90 -1.89 28.34
CA THR A 87 -29.84 -1.52 29.40
C THR A 87 -31.19 -2.20 29.25
N THR A 88 -31.78 -2.28 28.06
CA THR A 88 -33.06 -2.99 27.85
C THR A 88 -32.93 -4.48 28.13
N ILE A 89 -31.85 -5.11 27.68
CA ILE A 89 -31.58 -6.53 27.94
C ILE A 89 -31.41 -6.78 29.44
N GLY A 90 -30.80 -5.83 30.16
CA GLY A 90 -30.66 -5.86 31.62
C GLY A 90 -31.93 -5.55 32.41
N GLY A 91 -33.06 -5.32 31.75
CA GLY A 91 -34.34 -5.00 32.40
C GLY A 91 -34.46 -3.56 32.91
N GLY A 92 -33.59 -2.65 32.48
CA GLY A 92 -33.64 -1.23 32.80
C GLY A 92 -34.35 -0.38 31.74
N ASP A 93 -34.68 0.85 32.11
CA ASP A 93 -35.28 1.84 31.19
C ASP A 93 -34.21 2.43 30.26
N ALA A 94 -34.29 2.06 28.98
CA ALA A 94 -33.30 2.48 28.00
C ALA A 94 -33.53 3.91 27.48
N ASN A 95 -32.43 4.66 27.42
CA ASN A 95 -32.42 5.98 26.81
C ASN A 95 -32.23 5.89 25.28
N TRP A 96 -33.34 5.80 24.55
CA TRP A 96 -33.33 5.75 23.09
C TRP A 96 -32.88 7.05 22.42
N THR A 97 -32.96 8.19 23.10
CA THR A 97 -32.38 9.46 22.61
C THR A 97 -30.86 9.33 22.48
N LEU A 98 -30.21 8.65 23.42
CA LEU A 98 -28.77 8.36 23.36
C LEU A 98 -28.42 7.48 22.15
N ALA A 99 -29.24 6.47 21.86
CA ALA A 99 -29.09 5.64 20.67
C ALA A 99 -29.28 6.45 19.38
N GLY A 100 -30.23 7.39 19.35
CA GLY A 100 -30.43 8.30 18.21
C GLY A 100 -29.21 9.18 17.93
N VAL A 101 -28.60 9.75 18.97
CA VAL A 101 -27.34 10.50 18.85
C VAL A 101 -26.21 9.60 18.35
N GLY A 102 -26.09 8.39 18.92
CA GLY A 102 -25.09 7.42 18.50
C GLY A 102 -25.22 7.01 17.03
N ALA A 103 -26.44 6.78 16.55
CA ALA A 103 -26.73 6.50 15.15
C ALA A 103 -26.35 7.68 14.23
N GLY A 104 -26.58 8.92 14.67
CA GLY A 104 -26.13 10.11 13.96
C GLY A 104 -24.61 10.19 13.81
N LEU A 105 -23.86 9.87 14.87
CA LEU A 105 -22.39 9.80 14.80
C LEU A 105 -21.92 8.71 13.85
N ILE A 106 -22.53 7.52 13.89
CA ILE A 106 -22.22 6.43 12.95
C ILE A 106 -22.47 6.90 11.51
N ALA A 107 -23.59 7.57 11.23
CA ALA A 107 -23.87 8.09 9.90
C ALA A 107 -22.79 9.07 9.39
N ILE A 108 -22.27 9.94 10.26
CA ILE A 108 -21.15 10.86 9.93
C ILE A 108 -19.84 10.10 9.70
N SER A 109 -19.61 8.99 10.38
CA SER A 109 -18.39 8.18 10.21
C SER A 109 -18.30 7.48 8.84
N ILE A 110 -19.43 7.25 8.17
CA ILE A 110 -19.50 6.57 6.86
C ILE A 110 -18.75 7.35 5.76
N PRO A 111 -19.05 8.63 5.48
CA PRO A 111 -18.33 9.38 4.45
C PRO A 111 -16.85 9.58 4.80
N LEU A 112 -16.50 9.70 6.08
CA LEU A 112 -15.10 9.79 6.52
C LEU A 112 -14.32 8.50 6.22
N THR A 113 -14.89 7.35 6.54
CA THR A 113 -14.30 6.03 6.25
C THR A 113 -14.20 5.80 4.75
N SER A 114 -15.24 6.17 3.98
CA SER A 114 -15.23 6.10 2.51
C SER A 114 -14.10 6.96 1.91
N GLY A 115 -13.94 8.19 2.41
CA GLY A 115 -12.85 9.08 2.01
C GLY A 115 -11.48 8.50 2.37
N ALA A 116 -11.33 7.90 3.55
CA ALA A 116 -10.10 7.24 3.96
C ALA A 116 -9.73 6.08 3.03
N ASN A 117 -10.71 5.22 2.71
CA ASN A 117 -10.54 4.09 1.80
C ASN A 117 -10.17 4.54 0.38
N LYS A 118 -10.79 5.61 -0.12
CA LYS A 118 -10.47 6.19 -1.43
C LYS A 118 -9.03 6.71 -1.47
N ASN A 119 -8.63 7.48 -0.46
CA ASN A 119 -7.27 8.04 -0.38
C ASN A 119 -6.22 6.93 -0.23
N GLY A 120 -6.48 5.91 0.59
CA GLY A 120 -5.57 4.77 0.76
C GLY A 120 -5.39 3.96 -0.53
N LYS A 121 -6.48 3.72 -1.26
CA LYS A 121 -6.43 3.10 -2.59
C LYS A 121 -5.58 3.92 -3.57
N GLN A 122 -5.85 5.22 -3.69
CA GLN A 122 -5.11 6.09 -4.61
C GLN A 122 -3.63 6.18 -4.25
N ALA A 123 -3.29 6.22 -2.96
CA ALA A 123 -1.91 6.22 -2.50
C ALA A 123 -1.15 4.95 -2.92
N VAL A 124 -1.77 3.78 -2.76
CA VAL A 124 -1.19 2.49 -3.18
C VAL A 124 -1.05 2.41 -4.70
N GLU A 125 -2.07 2.82 -5.45
CA GLU A 125 -2.01 2.85 -6.92
C GLU A 125 -0.88 3.76 -7.42
N LEU A 126 -0.72 4.94 -6.81
CA LEU A 126 0.32 5.89 -7.18
C LEU A 126 1.72 5.39 -6.81
N TYR A 127 1.88 4.80 -5.63
CA TYR A 127 3.12 4.15 -5.21
C TYR A 127 3.51 3.04 -6.19
N ASN A 128 2.59 2.09 -6.45
CA ASN A 128 2.82 0.98 -7.36
C ASN A 128 3.13 1.44 -8.79
N SER A 129 2.48 2.51 -9.24
CA SER A 129 2.75 3.09 -10.56
C SER A 129 4.14 3.72 -10.63
N SER A 130 4.61 4.36 -9.55
CA SER A 130 5.97 4.91 -9.48
C SER A 130 7.06 3.83 -9.55
N LEU A 131 6.78 2.62 -9.05
CA LEU A 131 7.67 1.46 -9.21
C LEU A 131 7.71 0.94 -10.65
N LYS A 132 6.59 1.03 -11.36
CA LYS A 132 6.50 0.65 -12.78
C LYS A 132 7.17 1.68 -13.69
N SER A 133 7.04 2.98 -13.40
CA SER A 133 7.73 4.05 -14.17
C SER A 133 9.25 3.93 -14.17
N THR A 134 9.86 3.43 -13.08
CA THR A 134 11.30 3.10 -13.06
C THR A 134 11.63 1.83 -13.84
N SER A 135 10.65 0.96 -14.09
CA SER A 135 10.78 -0.25 -14.91
C SER A 135 10.63 0.01 -16.42
N PHE A 136 10.18 1.21 -16.82
CA PHE A 136 9.98 1.60 -18.24
C PHE A 136 11.21 2.23 -18.90
N TYR A 137 12.37 2.30 -18.24
CA TYR A 137 13.62 2.22 -19.01
C TYR A 137 13.74 0.79 -19.48
N GLU A 138 13.08 0.49 -20.60
CA GLU A 138 13.30 -0.73 -21.37
C GLU A 138 14.72 -0.62 -21.93
N PHE A 139 15.71 -0.86 -21.06
CA PHE A 139 17.11 -0.92 -21.41
C PHE A 139 17.22 -2.07 -22.41
N LYS A 140 17.16 -1.71 -23.69
CA LYS A 140 17.34 -2.57 -24.86
C LYS A 140 18.70 -2.28 -25.50
N PRO A 141 19.82 -2.40 -24.75
CA PRO A 141 21.12 -2.23 -25.35
C PRO A 141 21.29 -3.31 -26.42
N GLU A 142 21.65 -2.90 -27.63
CA GLU A 142 22.10 -3.86 -28.63
C GLU A 142 23.55 -4.22 -28.32
N PHE A 143 23.75 -5.45 -27.86
CA PHE A 143 25.09 -6.01 -27.70
C PHE A 143 25.53 -6.68 -29.00
N LYS A 144 26.60 -6.17 -29.59
CA LYS A 144 27.24 -6.78 -30.76
C LYS A 144 28.63 -7.26 -30.37
N VAL A 145 28.87 -8.54 -30.60
CA VAL A 145 30.22 -9.11 -30.51
C VAL A 145 30.90 -8.83 -31.84
N ILE A 146 32.02 -8.11 -31.79
CA ILE A 146 32.82 -7.76 -32.96
C ILE A 146 34.17 -8.47 -32.85
N SER A 147 34.62 -9.05 -33.95
CA SER A 147 35.92 -9.72 -34.03
C SER A 147 36.68 -9.16 -35.24
N ASN A 148 37.94 -8.80 -35.04
CA ASN A 148 38.86 -8.40 -36.11
C ASN A 148 40.21 -9.13 -35.93
N GLY A 149 41.15 -8.96 -36.87
CA GLY A 149 42.47 -9.60 -36.83
C GLY A 149 43.30 -9.33 -35.58
N ASN A 150 42.96 -8.28 -34.81
CA ASN A 150 43.64 -7.90 -33.56
C ASN A 150 42.91 -8.35 -32.28
N GLY A 151 41.75 -9.01 -32.37
CA GLY A 151 41.04 -9.53 -31.20
C GLY A 151 39.51 -9.43 -31.28
N ILE A 152 38.87 -9.75 -30.15
CA ILE A 152 37.42 -9.74 -29.97
C ILE A 152 37.03 -8.58 -29.02
N GLY A 153 35.99 -7.84 -29.37
CA GLY A 153 35.42 -6.76 -28.58
C GLY A 153 33.90 -6.90 -28.42
N LEU A 154 33.36 -6.24 -27.40
CA LEU A 154 31.93 -6.11 -27.14
C LEU A 154 31.54 -4.65 -27.38
N SER A 155 30.63 -4.43 -28.33
CA SER A 155 30.01 -3.13 -28.57
C SER A 155 28.63 -3.10 -27.91
N MET A 156 28.35 -2.03 -27.16
CA MET A 156 27.06 -1.77 -26.55
C MET A 156 26.56 -0.43 -27.07
N ASN A 157 25.42 -0.44 -27.76
CA ASN A 157 24.72 0.78 -28.15
C ASN A 157 23.65 1.10 -27.11
N PHE A 158 23.60 2.36 -26.69
CA PHE A 158 22.62 2.91 -25.76
C PHE A 158 21.42 3.48 -26.51
#